data_AF-A0A3N5XS42-F1
#
_entry.id   AF-A0A3N5XS42-F1
#
_cell.length_a   1.000
_cell.length_b   1.000
_cell.length_c   1.000
_cell.angle_alpha   90.00
_cell.angle_beta   90.00
_cell.angle_gamma   90.00
#
_symmetry.space_group_name_H-M   'P 1'
#
loop_
_entity.id
_entity.type
_entity.pdbx_description
1 polymer ?
#
loop_
_entity_poly.entity_id
_entity_poly.type
_entity_poly.pdbx_seq_one_letter_code
_entity_poly.pdbx_strand_id
1 'polypeptide(L)'
;MIKRHPAWPSVLCVLVLGLAVEAGAQSKGVSVIRAADMKPHMAFLGAKEFRGRSAPSAELDIAAKYIALEAATIGLQPLMPDGSFFQQLPVEVTTLSATRSHIRVSGPAGELTLHFPQAFTSSVRTPAEWSATGGLIFAGTALSGAQPAWNDAEGDLRGKFVVVLEAPTAASAAQAGSAPAARTRLLREKGAVGLVTVISAEREKALAGNGLGFDLAERLRFLDVDTVNPAPPSPPGESASAAAPAPFPMVEVRHAAAAAMLGMSLEELTRWFDAGRRGQVVAPHVYPGTSLNVAVAFDQHRRTTPNVVAWLPGSDPRLREEYVVIGSHHDHNPPREGRVFPGADDNISGCAGMLAIAKAMMVERPKRSVIFVWHTAEERGLVGAYYFVQHSPVPVEKISANLNLDMISRNDPNAIYLIGSNKLSSELDASFHEMSRGVKLTLDYKYEDPGEPNRFFFRS
;
A
#
# COMPACT_ATOMS: atom_id res chain seq x y z
N MET A 1 68.90 -64.64 -36.86
CA MET A 1 67.85 -64.08 -37.74
C MET A 1 66.58 -63.92 -36.92
N ILE A 2 66.37 -62.72 -36.37
CA ILE A 2 65.24 -62.36 -35.51
C ILE A 2 64.24 -61.61 -36.39
N LYS A 3 63.02 -62.15 -36.56
CA LYS A 3 61.94 -61.51 -37.33
C LYS A 3 61.14 -60.59 -36.41
N ARG A 4 60.96 -59.34 -36.83
CA ARG A 4 60.10 -58.32 -36.20
C ARG A 4 58.65 -58.48 -36.67
N HIS A 5 57.70 -58.32 -35.76
CA HIS A 5 56.25 -58.21 -36.03
C HIS A 5 55.87 -56.79 -36.50
N PRO A 6 54.82 -56.62 -37.32
CA PRO A 6 54.03 -55.41 -37.38
C PRO A 6 52.64 -55.58 -36.75
N ALA A 7 52.09 -54.43 -36.36
CA ALA A 7 50.98 -54.22 -35.44
C ALA A 7 49.57 -54.47 -36.01
N TRP A 8 48.62 -54.73 -35.11
CA TRP A 8 47.18 -54.68 -35.36
C TRP A 8 46.60 -53.33 -34.89
N PRO A 9 45.67 -52.69 -35.62
CA PRO A 9 44.86 -51.62 -35.05
C PRO A 9 43.54 -52.17 -34.49
N SER A 10 43.30 -51.90 -33.21
CA SER A 10 42.03 -52.16 -32.52
C SER A 10 40.96 -51.16 -32.97
N VAL A 11 39.83 -51.66 -33.50
CA VAL A 11 38.63 -50.86 -33.77
C VAL A 11 37.81 -50.78 -32.47
N LEU A 12 37.72 -49.59 -31.89
CA LEU A 12 36.87 -49.28 -30.75
C LEU A 12 35.50 -48.82 -31.26
N CYS A 13 34.47 -49.66 -31.13
CA CYS A 13 33.08 -49.25 -31.37
C CYS A 13 32.57 -48.47 -30.15
N VAL A 14 32.42 -47.16 -30.28
CA VAL A 14 31.70 -46.32 -29.32
C VAL A 14 30.22 -46.33 -29.71
N LEU A 15 29.42 -47.05 -28.93
CA LEU A 15 27.96 -46.97 -28.95
C LEU A 15 27.53 -45.72 -28.16
N VAL A 16 27.32 -44.61 -28.87
CA VAL A 16 26.63 -43.43 -28.30
C VAL A 16 25.13 -43.70 -28.36
N LEU A 17 24.57 -44.17 -27.25
CA LEU A 17 23.13 -44.11 -27.00
C LEU A 17 22.74 -42.65 -26.83
N GLY A 18 22.33 -42.02 -27.93
CA GLY A 18 21.68 -40.72 -27.91
C GLY A 18 20.34 -40.85 -27.21
N LEU A 19 20.27 -40.40 -25.95
CA LEU A 19 19.02 -39.95 -25.34
C LEU A 19 18.63 -38.64 -26.04
N ALA A 20 17.96 -38.77 -27.19
CA ALA A 20 17.19 -37.69 -27.75
C ALA A 20 15.98 -37.49 -26.83
N VAL A 21 16.09 -36.53 -25.89
CA VAL A 21 14.92 -35.96 -25.22
C VAL A 21 14.13 -35.26 -26.31
N GLU A 22 12.91 -35.75 -26.58
CA GLU A 22 11.96 -35.10 -27.48
C GLU A 22 11.61 -33.71 -26.93
N ALA A 23 12.33 -32.70 -27.40
CA ALA A 23 11.87 -31.32 -27.36
C ALA A 23 10.72 -31.18 -28.38
N GLY A 24 9.48 -31.48 -27.97
CA GLY A 24 8.37 -31.43 -28.93
C GLY A 24 6.94 -31.51 -28.42
N ALA A 25 6.67 -32.01 -27.20
CA ALA A 25 5.31 -32.02 -26.64
C ALA A 25 5.21 -31.02 -25.48
N GLN A 26 4.42 -29.96 -25.67
CA GLN A 26 3.99 -29.10 -24.57
C GLN A 26 3.27 -29.97 -23.52
N SER A 27 3.56 -29.79 -22.23
CA SER A 27 2.97 -30.63 -21.19
C SER A 27 1.44 -30.59 -21.25
N LYS A 28 0.79 -31.69 -20.86
CA LYS A 28 -0.68 -31.79 -20.92
C LYS A 28 -1.31 -30.70 -20.04
N GLY A 29 -0.70 -30.41 -18.89
CA GLY A 29 -1.11 -29.30 -18.03
C GLY A 29 -1.04 -27.94 -18.73
N VAL A 30 0.05 -27.61 -19.43
CA VAL A 30 0.18 -26.29 -20.08
C VAL A 30 -0.87 -26.11 -21.18
N SER A 31 -1.24 -27.17 -21.90
CA SER A 31 -2.23 -27.11 -22.99
C SER A 31 -3.65 -26.71 -22.56
N VAL A 32 -3.97 -26.81 -21.25
CA VAL A 32 -5.29 -26.44 -20.72
C VAL A 32 -5.35 -25.01 -20.18
N ILE A 33 -4.23 -24.28 -20.13
CA ILE A 33 -4.22 -22.89 -19.68
C ILE A 33 -4.77 -21.99 -20.79
N ARG A 34 -5.89 -21.31 -20.52
CA ARG A 34 -6.57 -20.46 -21.51
C ARG A 34 -6.92 -19.09 -20.94
N ALA A 35 -6.70 -18.05 -21.74
CA ALA A 35 -7.10 -16.69 -21.39
C ALA A 35 -8.61 -16.55 -21.11
N ALA A 36 -9.44 -17.35 -21.79
CA ALA A 36 -10.89 -17.37 -21.58
C ALA A 36 -11.27 -17.81 -20.15
N ASP A 37 -10.46 -18.65 -19.51
CA ASP A 37 -10.74 -19.14 -18.15
C ASP A 37 -10.31 -18.12 -17.09
N MET A 38 -9.36 -17.24 -17.40
CA MET A 38 -8.86 -16.20 -16.48
C MET A 38 -9.73 -14.94 -16.48
N LYS A 39 -10.27 -14.56 -17.65
CA LYS A 39 -11.07 -13.32 -17.82
C LYS A 39 -12.23 -13.17 -16.84
N PRO A 40 -13.04 -14.20 -16.52
CA PRO A 40 -14.12 -14.07 -15.54
C PRO A 40 -13.62 -13.74 -14.13
N HIS A 41 -12.54 -14.39 -13.69
CA HIS A 41 -11.92 -14.12 -12.39
C HIS A 41 -11.42 -12.67 -12.33
N MET A 42 -10.76 -12.20 -13.40
CA MET A 42 -10.30 -10.82 -13.50
C MET A 42 -11.45 -9.82 -13.48
N ALA A 43 -12.54 -10.09 -14.20
CA ALA A 43 -13.71 -9.23 -14.26
C ALA A 43 -14.42 -9.12 -12.89
N PHE A 44 -14.53 -10.22 -12.16
CA PHE A 44 -15.15 -10.24 -10.84
C PHE A 44 -14.29 -9.52 -9.80
N LEU A 45 -13.04 -9.95 -9.62
CA LEU A 45 -12.13 -9.39 -8.63
C LEU A 45 -11.83 -7.91 -8.91
N GLY A 46 -11.78 -7.52 -10.19
CA GLY A 46 -11.54 -6.15 -10.65
C GLY A 46 -12.79 -5.28 -10.76
N ALA A 47 -13.94 -5.73 -10.27
CA ALA A 47 -15.16 -4.93 -10.33
C ALA A 47 -15.06 -3.70 -9.42
N LYS A 48 -15.69 -2.59 -9.82
CA LYS A 48 -15.65 -1.31 -9.07
C LYS A 48 -16.23 -1.43 -7.67
N GLU A 49 -17.14 -2.39 -7.48
CA GLU A 49 -17.79 -2.74 -6.22
C GLU A 49 -16.78 -3.19 -5.16
N PHE A 50 -15.63 -3.74 -5.59
CA PHE A 50 -14.55 -4.11 -4.68
C PHE A 50 -13.67 -2.94 -4.24
N ARG A 51 -13.85 -1.74 -4.80
CA ARG A 51 -13.21 -0.49 -4.37
C ARG A 51 -11.69 -0.61 -4.14
N GLY A 52 -11.02 -1.47 -4.90
CA GLY A 52 -9.58 -1.73 -4.79
C GLY A 52 -9.14 -2.67 -3.67
N ARG A 53 -10.04 -3.26 -2.88
CA ARG A 53 -9.72 -4.36 -1.93
C ARG A 53 -8.57 -3.98 -0.99
N SER A 54 -8.56 -2.77 -0.45
CA SER A 54 -7.46 -2.32 0.41
C SER A 54 -7.38 -3.14 1.68
N ALA A 55 -6.18 -3.53 2.11
CA ALA A 55 -6.02 -4.20 3.39
C ALA A 55 -6.02 -3.21 4.57
N PRO A 56 -6.79 -3.46 5.66
CA PRO A 56 -7.95 -4.38 5.75
C PRO A 56 -9.23 -3.75 5.18
N SER A 57 -10.10 -4.54 4.53
CA SER A 57 -11.43 -4.08 4.09
C SER A 57 -12.40 -5.25 3.92
N ALA A 58 -13.70 -4.96 3.95
CA ALA A 58 -14.74 -5.96 3.71
C ALA A 58 -14.68 -6.49 2.27
N GLU A 59 -14.32 -5.64 1.31
CA GLU A 59 -14.15 -6.01 -0.10
C GLU A 59 -13.00 -7.00 -0.28
N LEU A 60 -11.89 -6.80 0.44
CA LEU A 60 -10.79 -7.77 0.49
C LEU A 60 -11.23 -9.11 1.10
N ASP A 61 -11.99 -9.08 2.21
CA ASP A 61 -12.50 -10.32 2.84
C ASP A 61 -13.39 -11.13 1.88
N ILE A 62 -14.22 -10.44 1.07
CA ILE A 62 -15.03 -11.08 0.05
C ILE A 62 -14.16 -11.67 -1.06
N ALA A 63 -13.14 -10.92 -1.52
CA ALA A 63 -12.20 -11.41 -2.52
C ALA A 63 -11.42 -12.65 -2.04
N ALA A 64 -10.97 -12.65 -0.79
CA ALA A 64 -10.30 -13.79 -0.17
C ALA A 64 -11.20 -15.03 -0.12
N LYS A 65 -12.47 -14.86 0.27
CA LYS A 65 -13.47 -15.96 0.25
C LYS A 65 -13.73 -16.48 -1.15
N TYR A 66 -13.80 -15.60 -2.14
CA TYR A 66 -13.95 -15.99 -3.55
C TYR A 66 -12.76 -16.83 -4.02
N ILE A 67 -11.52 -16.36 -3.77
CA ILE A 67 -10.30 -17.08 -4.13
C ILE A 67 -10.25 -18.46 -3.44
N ALA A 68 -10.56 -18.54 -2.15
CA ALA A 68 -10.61 -19.81 -1.42
C ALA A 68 -11.66 -20.77 -1.99
N LEU A 69 -12.84 -20.27 -2.37
CA LEU A 69 -13.89 -21.07 -3.01
C LEU A 69 -13.46 -21.61 -4.37
N GLU A 70 -12.82 -20.78 -5.20
CA GLU A 70 -12.28 -21.21 -6.50
C GLU A 70 -11.16 -22.24 -6.32
N ALA A 71 -10.23 -22.01 -5.39
CA ALA A 71 -9.18 -22.96 -5.04
C ALA A 71 -9.75 -24.33 -4.61
N ALA A 72 -10.75 -24.33 -3.74
CA ALA A 72 -11.43 -25.55 -3.30
C ALA A 72 -12.17 -26.24 -4.47
N THR A 73 -12.82 -25.47 -5.35
CA THR A 73 -13.53 -25.99 -6.53
C THR A 73 -12.58 -26.67 -7.51
N ILE A 74 -11.36 -26.13 -7.65
CA ILE A 74 -10.30 -26.75 -8.45
C ILE A 74 -9.81 -28.06 -7.82
N GLY A 75 -9.94 -28.21 -6.50
CA GLY A 75 -9.49 -29.38 -5.74
C GLY A 75 -8.22 -29.13 -4.91
N LEU A 76 -7.81 -27.86 -4.75
CA LEU A 76 -6.78 -27.51 -3.77
C LEU A 76 -7.31 -27.68 -2.35
N GLN A 77 -6.41 -28.00 -1.43
CA GLN A 77 -6.74 -28.23 -0.02
C GLN A 77 -6.37 -27.00 0.82
N PRO A 78 -7.05 -26.77 1.96
CA PRO A 78 -6.56 -25.82 2.96
C PRO A 78 -5.25 -26.32 3.57
N LEU A 79 -4.36 -25.39 3.94
CA LEU A 79 -3.07 -25.70 4.58
C LEU A 79 -2.96 -25.16 6.00
N MET A 80 -3.88 -24.33 6.47
CA MET A 80 -3.78 -23.77 7.82
C MET A 80 -4.08 -24.83 8.89
N PRO A 81 -3.44 -24.75 10.08
CA PRO A 81 -3.61 -25.75 11.14
C PRO A 81 -5.06 -25.90 11.65
N ASP A 82 -5.88 -24.87 11.51
CA ASP A 82 -7.30 -24.87 11.87
C ASP A 82 -8.20 -25.50 10.78
N GLY A 83 -7.60 -26.01 9.71
CA GLY A 83 -8.30 -26.60 8.56
C GLY A 83 -8.88 -25.56 7.60
N SER A 84 -8.58 -24.27 7.78
CA SER A 84 -9.05 -23.20 6.90
C SER A 84 -8.05 -22.85 5.79
N PHE A 85 -8.51 -22.05 4.83
CA PHE A 85 -7.64 -21.43 3.82
C PHE A 85 -7.03 -20.11 4.30
N PHE A 86 -7.33 -19.63 5.51
CA PHE A 86 -7.08 -18.24 5.89
C PHE A 86 -5.99 -18.13 6.94
N GLN A 87 -4.83 -17.60 6.56
CA GLN A 87 -3.84 -17.14 7.53
C GLN A 87 -4.20 -15.70 7.90
N GLN A 88 -4.77 -15.51 9.09
CA GLN A 88 -5.28 -14.21 9.55
C GLN A 88 -4.16 -13.34 10.12
N LEU A 89 -3.93 -12.17 9.51
CA LEU A 89 -2.98 -11.18 10.01
C LEU A 89 -3.69 -10.20 10.94
N PRO A 90 -3.27 -10.06 12.21
CA PRO A 90 -3.81 -9.06 13.12
C PRO A 90 -3.36 -7.63 12.75
N VAL A 91 -4.31 -6.71 12.69
CA VAL A 91 -4.10 -5.29 12.37
C VAL A 91 -4.71 -4.41 13.46
N GLU A 92 -3.91 -3.55 14.05
CA GLU A 92 -4.40 -2.46 14.90
C GLU A 92 -4.69 -1.25 14.02
N VAL A 93 -5.96 -0.84 14.00
CA VAL A 93 -6.46 0.33 13.28
C VAL A 93 -6.65 1.44 14.28
N THR A 94 -5.96 2.56 14.05
CA THR A 94 -6.13 3.79 14.83
C THR A 94 -6.87 4.82 13.99
N THR A 95 -8.01 5.30 14.49
CA THR A 95 -8.85 6.33 13.86
C THR A 95 -9.07 7.49 14.80
N LEU A 96 -9.39 8.69 14.30
CA LEU A 96 -9.82 9.78 15.16
C LEU A 96 -11.15 9.43 15.84
N SER A 97 -11.28 9.76 17.12
CA SER A 97 -12.45 9.42 17.92
C SER A 97 -13.57 10.44 17.69
N ALA A 98 -14.73 9.98 17.21
CA ALA A 98 -15.91 10.82 17.00
C ALA A 98 -16.59 11.27 18.31
N THR A 99 -16.40 10.52 19.39
CA THR A 99 -17.01 10.84 20.69
C THR A 99 -16.12 11.69 21.57
N ARG A 100 -14.80 11.62 21.38
CA ARG A 100 -13.81 12.31 22.23
C ARG A 100 -13.15 13.52 21.55
N SER A 101 -13.08 13.54 20.22
CA SER A 101 -12.48 14.67 19.49
C SER A 101 -13.49 15.79 19.25
N HIS A 102 -13.11 17.01 19.62
CA HIS A 102 -13.97 18.18 19.48
C HIS A 102 -13.17 19.48 19.31
N ILE A 103 -13.81 20.48 18.71
CA ILE A 103 -13.41 21.89 18.82
C ILE A 103 -14.53 22.61 19.56
N ARG A 104 -14.28 23.05 20.79
CA ARG A 104 -15.21 23.88 21.56
C ARG A 104 -14.80 25.35 21.43
N VAL A 105 -15.73 26.15 20.95
CA VAL A 105 -15.64 27.60 20.85
C VAL A 105 -16.42 28.19 22.00
N SER A 106 -15.78 28.99 22.84
CA SER A 106 -16.43 29.73 23.92
C SER A 106 -16.19 31.22 23.69
N GLY A 107 -17.24 32.02 23.56
CA GLY A 107 -17.12 33.46 23.33
C GLY A 107 -18.32 34.24 23.82
N PRO A 108 -18.36 35.57 23.54
CA PRO A 108 -19.47 36.43 23.98
C PRO A 108 -20.85 36.02 23.45
N ALA A 109 -20.88 35.34 22.29
CA ALA A 109 -22.10 34.84 21.67
C ALA A 109 -22.58 33.48 22.25
N GLY A 110 -21.86 32.91 23.21
CA GLY A 110 -22.17 31.61 23.82
C GLY A 110 -21.11 30.54 23.53
N GLU A 111 -21.52 29.28 23.65
CA GLU A 111 -20.66 28.11 23.42
C GLU A 111 -21.13 27.32 22.20
N LEU A 112 -20.19 26.94 21.35
CA LEU A 112 -20.40 26.07 20.19
C LEU A 112 -19.42 24.89 20.28
N THR A 113 -19.91 23.66 20.18
CA THR A 113 -19.03 22.49 20.06
C THR A 113 -19.16 21.88 18.66
N LEU A 114 -18.02 21.74 18.00
CA LEU A 114 -17.85 21.11 16.70
C LEU A 114 -17.29 19.71 16.91
N HIS A 115 -17.91 18.70 16.29
CA HIS A 115 -17.55 17.29 16.45
C HIS A 115 -16.91 16.71 15.18
N PHE A 116 -15.96 15.80 15.35
CA PHE A 116 -15.53 14.89 14.28
C PHE A 116 -16.60 13.82 14.07
N PRO A 117 -16.88 13.36 12.84
CA PRO A 117 -16.36 13.82 11.54
C PRO A 117 -17.05 15.05 10.92
N GLN A 118 -18.16 15.51 11.49
CA GLN A 118 -19.07 16.42 10.80
C GLN A 118 -18.49 17.82 10.60
N ALA A 119 -17.52 18.24 11.41
CA ALA A 119 -17.04 19.62 11.41
C ALA A 119 -15.55 19.77 11.11
N PHE A 120 -14.71 18.83 11.51
CA PHE A 120 -13.25 18.95 11.38
C PHE A 120 -12.57 17.58 11.24
N THR A 121 -11.31 17.57 10.83
CA THR A 121 -10.41 16.40 10.74
C THR A 121 -9.01 16.78 11.24
N SER A 122 -8.12 15.81 11.41
CA SER A 122 -6.73 16.02 11.86
C SER A 122 -5.76 15.27 10.96
N SER A 123 -4.70 15.96 10.51
CA SER A 123 -3.61 15.37 9.72
C SER A 123 -2.43 14.91 10.58
N VAL A 124 -2.58 14.97 11.92
CA VAL A 124 -1.54 14.57 12.87
C VAL A 124 -1.26 13.08 12.73
N ARG A 125 -0.01 12.76 12.35
CA ARG A 125 0.47 11.38 12.10
C ARG A 125 0.88 10.64 13.38
N THR A 126 0.84 11.29 14.53
CA THR A 126 1.17 10.69 15.82
C THR A 126 -0.10 10.27 16.56
N PRO A 127 -0.14 9.08 17.18
CA PRO A 127 -1.30 8.61 17.95
C PRO A 127 -1.39 9.28 19.34
N ALA A 128 -0.65 10.38 19.55
CA ALA A 128 -0.66 11.08 20.82
C ALA A 128 -1.98 11.84 20.94
N GLU A 129 -2.80 11.49 21.92
CA GLU A 129 -3.95 12.30 22.28
C GLU A 129 -3.47 13.65 22.83
N TRP A 130 -4.21 14.70 22.51
CA TRP A 130 -3.90 16.03 23.02
C TRP A 130 -5.15 16.89 23.14
N SER A 131 -5.06 17.87 24.05
CA SER A 131 -6.04 18.94 24.20
C SER A 131 -5.29 20.24 24.50
N ALA A 132 -5.67 21.31 23.81
CA ALA A 132 -5.10 22.63 24.04
C ALA A 132 -6.22 23.68 24.02
N THR A 133 -6.09 24.66 24.90
CA THR A 133 -6.99 25.82 24.99
C THR A 133 -6.22 27.09 24.70
N GLY A 134 -6.79 28.00 23.90
CA GLY A 134 -6.18 29.28 23.61
C GLY A 134 -7.15 30.25 22.95
N GLY A 135 -6.76 31.52 22.88
CA GLY A 135 -7.52 32.54 22.15
C GLY A 135 -7.56 32.27 20.65
N LEU A 136 -8.32 33.08 19.92
CA LEU A 136 -8.54 32.89 18.48
C LEU A 136 -8.04 34.08 17.66
N ILE A 137 -7.25 33.80 16.62
CA ILE A 137 -6.87 34.79 15.60
C ILE A 137 -6.99 34.17 14.20
N PHE A 138 -7.68 34.89 13.32
CA PHE A 138 -7.64 34.62 11.88
C PHE A 138 -6.47 35.37 11.24
N ALA A 139 -5.71 34.68 10.38
CA ALA A 139 -4.47 35.17 9.80
C ALA A 139 -4.43 35.09 8.26
N GLY A 140 -5.60 35.10 7.59
CA GLY A 140 -5.69 35.19 6.12
C GLY A 140 -5.49 33.84 5.40
N THR A 141 -4.98 33.91 4.17
CA THR A 141 -4.58 32.73 3.37
C THR A 141 -3.18 32.27 3.78
N ALA A 142 -2.95 30.95 3.83
CA ALA A 142 -1.70 30.29 4.21
C ALA A 142 -0.40 31.14 4.10
N LEU A 143 0.35 31.21 5.20
CA LEU A 143 1.67 31.84 5.32
C LEU A 143 2.65 31.21 4.32
N SER A 144 2.88 31.84 3.17
CA SER A 144 4.01 31.50 2.29
C SER A 144 5.14 32.48 2.54
N GLY A 145 6.38 31.98 2.59
CA GLY A 145 7.57 32.84 2.71
C GLY A 145 7.79 33.77 1.51
N ALA A 146 6.91 33.73 0.51
CA ALA A 146 6.93 34.56 -0.69
C ALA A 146 5.86 35.66 -0.71
N GLN A 147 4.99 35.76 0.31
CA GLN A 147 4.15 36.96 0.48
C GLN A 147 4.95 38.03 1.24
N PRO A 148 5.30 39.18 0.63
CA PRO A 148 6.07 40.24 1.29
C PRO A 148 5.26 41.04 2.33
N ALA A 149 4.11 40.52 2.79
CA ALA A 149 3.15 41.30 3.58
C ALA A 149 2.48 40.52 4.74
N TRP A 150 3.05 39.41 5.22
CA TRP A 150 2.85 39.09 6.64
C TRP A 150 3.95 39.78 7.41
N ASN A 151 3.77 41.09 7.60
CA ASN A 151 4.65 41.90 8.42
C ASN A 151 4.51 41.40 9.86
N ASP A 152 5.62 41.30 10.60
CA ASP A 152 5.69 40.81 11.98
C ASP A 152 4.88 41.65 13.01
N ALA A 153 3.97 42.52 12.55
CA ALA A 153 3.30 43.57 13.31
C ALA A 153 1.77 43.40 13.50
N GLU A 154 1.10 42.35 12.99
CA GLU A 154 -0.38 42.28 12.96
C GLU A 154 -1.05 41.35 14.00
N GLY A 155 -0.37 41.05 15.11
CA GLY A 155 -1.03 40.50 16.30
C GLY A 155 -0.19 39.52 17.12
N ASP A 156 -0.33 39.58 18.44
CA ASP A 156 0.29 38.62 19.35
C ASP A 156 -0.31 37.21 19.14
N LEU A 157 0.50 36.25 18.68
CA LEU A 157 0.07 34.85 18.51
C LEU A 157 0.15 34.04 19.81
N ARG A 158 0.78 34.59 20.86
CA ARG A 158 1.02 33.88 22.11
C ARG A 158 -0.30 33.42 22.71
N GLY A 159 -0.39 32.12 22.98
CA GLY A 159 -1.56 31.51 23.62
C GLY A 159 -2.78 31.42 22.70
N LYS A 160 -2.63 31.58 21.37
CA LYS A 160 -3.77 31.60 20.43
C LYS A 160 -3.67 30.52 19.36
N PHE A 161 -4.81 30.00 18.96
CA PHE A 161 -4.99 29.19 17.77
C PHE A 161 -5.01 30.12 16.55
N VAL A 162 -4.23 29.76 15.54
CA VAL A 162 -4.14 30.50 14.28
C VAL A 162 -5.05 29.84 13.25
N VAL A 163 -6.07 30.56 12.81
CA VAL A 163 -6.98 30.13 11.74
C VAL A 163 -6.52 30.71 10.41
N VAL A 164 -6.45 29.89 9.38
CA VAL A 164 -6.20 30.34 8.00
C VAL A 164 -7.18 29.73 7.02
N LEU A 165 -7.24 30.31 5.83
CA LEU A 165 -7.83 29.66 4.65
C LEU A 165 -6.79 28.74 4.00
N GLU A 166 -7.24 27.60 3.46
CA GLU A 166 -6.42 26.78 2.57
C GLU A 166 -5.94 27.57 1.35
N ALA A 167 -4.76 27.21 0.84
CA ALA A 167 -4.17 27.89 -0.31
C ALA A 167 -4.85 27.47 -1.63
N PRO A 168 -5.01 28.38 -2.62
CA PRO A 168 -5.51 28.01 -3.94
C PRO A 168 -4.59 27.00 -4.65
N THR A 169 -5.18 26.01 -5.31
CA THR A 169 -4.46 24.96 -6.06
C THR A 169 -3.58 25.49 -7.19
N ALA A 170 -3.90 26.63 -7.81
CA ALA A 170 -3.07 27.23 -8.87
C ALA A 170 -1.78 27.91 -8.34
N ALA A 171 -1.76 28.32 -7.07
CA ALA A 171 -0.58 28.93 -6.44
C ALA A 171 0.39 27.87 -5.85
N SER A 172 -0.07 26.62 -5.67
CA SER A 172 0.69 25.56 -5.01
C SER A 172 1.84 25.00 -5.86
N ALA A 173 1.75 25.06 -7.20
CA ALA A 173 2.80 24.55 -8.08
C ALA A 173 4.06 25.45 -8.11
N ALA A 174 3.90 26.77 -7.94
CA ALA A 174 5.01 27.73 -7.96
C ALA A 174 5.58 28.06 -6.56
N GLN A 175 4.83 27.78 -5.49
CA GLN A 175 5.19 28.12 -4.10
C GLN A 175 5.44 26.90 -3.19
N ALA A 176 5.55 25.69 -3.77
CA ALA A 176 5.85 24.44 -3.06
C ALA A 176 7.17 24.46 -2.24
N GLY A 177 8.01 25.50 -2.41
CA GLY A 177 9.30 25.66 -1.76
C GLY A 177 9.28 26.12 -0.29
N SER A 178 8.18 26.62 0.28
CA SER A 178 8.11 26.84 1.74
C SER A 178 7.39 25.67 2.41
N ALA A 179 8.16 24.65 2.81
CA ALA A 179 7.66 23.39 3.35
C ALA A 179 6.63 23.59 4.50
N PRO A 180 5.53 22.81 4.57
CA PRO A 180 4.58 22.81 5.69
C PRO A 180 5.25 22.77 7.08
N ALA A 181 6.40 22.09 7.18
CA ALA A 181 7.23 22.05 8.38
C ALA A 181 7.80 23.42 8.80
N ALA A 182 8.20 24.27 7.85
CA ALA A 182 8.73 25.61 8.12
C ALA A 182 7.63 26.52 8.67
N ARG A 183 6.40 26.41 8.13
CA ARG A 183 5.23 27.14 8.63
C ARG A 183 4.87 26.75 10.06
N THR A 184 4.79 25.45 10.35
CA THR A 184 4.51 24.97 11.71
C THR A 184 5.59 25.43 12.70
N ARG A 185 6.87 25.45 12.29
CA ARG A 185 7.97 25.97 13.11
C ARG A 185 7.78 27.46 13.44
N LEU A 186 7.52 28.30 12.44
CA LEU A 186 7.31 29.74 12.63
C LEU A 186 6.17 30.06 13.61
N LEU A 187 5.03 29.36 13.48
CA LEU A 187 3.89 29.56 14.37
C LEU A 187 4.22 29.20 15.83
N ARG A 188 4.97 28.11 16.03
CA ARG A 188 5.43 27.69 17.35
C ARG A 188 6.40 28.72 17.96
N GLU A 189 7.37 29.20 17.19
CA GLU A 189 8.33 30.23 17.63
C GLU A 189 7.64 31.52 18.08
N LYS A 190 6.53 31.88 17.41
CA LYS A 190 5.68 33.02 17.78
C LYS A 190 4.71 32.74 18.95
N GLY A 191 4.71 31.52 19.51
CA GLY A 191 3.92 31.16 20.69
C GLY A 191 2.47 30.76 20.41
N ALA A 192 2.12 30.47 19.15
CA ALA A 192 0.81 29.92 18.83
C ALA A 192 0.61 28.57 19.52
N VAL A 193 -0.63 28.30 19.95
CA VAL A 193 -0.99 27.01 20.56
C VAL A 193 -1.44 25.98 19.55
N GLY A 194 -1.70 26.37 18.30
CA GLY A 194 -2.22 25.48 17.26
C GLY A 194 -2.51 26.14 15.93
N LEU A 195 -2.78 25.32 14.93
CA LEU A 195 -3.21 25.72 13.60
C LEU A 195 -4.56 25.09 13.24
N VAL A 196 -5.46 25.94 12.76
CA VAL A 196 -6.75 25.57 12.18
C VAL A 196 -6.76 25.99 10.72
N THR A 197 -6.93 25.04 9.81
CA THR A 197 -7.05 25.33 8.38
C THR A 197 -8.50 25.19 7.96
N VAL A 198 -9.10 26.27 7.46
CA VAL A 198 -10.43 26.24 6.88
C VAL A 198 -10.30 25.76 5.45
N ILE A 199 -11.11 24.76 5.09
CA ILE A 199 -11.14 24.24 3.72
C ILE A 199 -12.27 24.87 2.90
N SER A 200 -12.12 24.89 1.58
CA SER A 200 -13.11 25.46 0.67
C SER A 200 -14.31 24.54 0.47
N ALA A 201 -15.49 25.11 0.22
CA ALA A 201 -16.68 24.36 -0.13
C ALA A 201 -16.49 23.55 -1.43
N GLU A 202 -15.68 24.05 -2.36
CA GLU A 202 -15.34 23.36 -3.60
C GLU A 202 -14.49 22.11 -3.36
N ARG A 203 -13.50 22.17 -2.43
CA ARG A 203 -12.74 20.98 -2.03
C ARG A 203 -13.66 19.94 -1.40
N GLU A 204 -14.58 20.35 -0.52
CA GLU A 204 -15.56 19.43 0.06
C GLU A 204 -16.44 18.78 -1.00
N LYS A 205 -16.96 19.57 -1.95
CA LYS A 205 -17.78 19.07 -3.05
C LYS A 205 -16.99 18.12 -3.96
N ALA A 206 -15.73 18.45 -4.24
CA ALA A 206 -14.84 17.60 -5.02
C ALA A 206 -14.59 16.26 -4.32
N LEU A 207 -14.32 16.25 -3.01
CA LEU A 207 -14.18 15.01 -2.23
C LEU A 207 -15.46 14.18 -2.26
N ALA A 208 -16.62 14.81 -2.02
CA ALA A 208 -17.91 14.13 -2.01
C ALA A 208 -18.31 13.55 -3.38
N GLY A 209 -18.15 14.31 -4.47
CA GLY A 209 -18.42 13.85 -5.84
C GLY A 209 -17.52 12.68 -6.27
N ASN A 210 -16.42 12.51 -5.58
CA ASN A 210 -15.42 11.48 -5.76
C ASN A 210 -15.61 10.28 -4.81
N GLY A 211 -16.69 10.25 -4.02
CA GLY A 211 -16.94 9.18 -3.05
C GLY A 211 -15.90 9.09 -1.93
N LEU A 212 -15.18 10.20 -1.67
CA LEU A 212 -14.22 10.33 -0.58
C LEU A 212 -14.84 11.13 0.56
N GLY A 213 -14.48 10.75 1.78
CA GLY A 213 -14.74 11.57 2.96
C GLY A 213 -13.68 12.67 3.13
N PHE A 214 -14.06 13.73 3.83
CA PHE A 214 -13.12 14.62 4.54
C PHE A 214 -12.48 13.91 5.76
N ASP A 215 -13.00 12.72 6.09
CA ASP A 215 -12.73 11.96 7.30
C ASP A 215 -11.56 10.97 7.11
N LEU A 216 -10.89 10.70 8.22
CA LEU A 216 -9.45 10.44 8.34
C LEU A 216 -8.80 9.36 7.48
N ALA A 217 -7.50 9.60 7.28
CA ALA A 217 -6.47 8.59 7.11
C ALA A 217 -6.42 7.64 8.32
N GLU A 218 -6.83 6.39 8.12
CA GLU A 218 -6.61 5.31 9.10
C GLU A 218 -5.11 5.04 9.24
N ARG A 219 -4.63 4.88 10.47
CA ARG A 219 -3.28 4.34 10.70
C ARG A 219 -3.38 2.85 10.99
N LEU A 220 -2.69 2.07 10.17
CA LEU A 220 -2.59 0.63 10.32
C LEU A 220 -1.25 0.29 10.98
N ARG A 221 -1.30 -0.56 11.99
CA ARG A 221 -0.13 -1.24 12.54
C ARG A 221 -0.41 -2.74 12.44
N PHE A 222 0.37 -3.42 11.62
CA PHE A 222 0.34 -4.88 11.53
C PHE A 222 1.12 -5.44 12.71
N LEU A 223 0.47 -6.28 13.50
CA LEU A 223 1.06 -6.87 14.69
C LEU A 223 1.82 -8.13 14.29
N ASP A 224 2.91 -8.42 15.01
CA ASP A 224 3.72 -9.62 14.81
C ASP A 224 4.25 -9.76 13.37
N VAL A 225 4.50 -8.62 12.70
CA VAL A 225 5.17 -8.56 11.41
C VAL A 225 6.42 -7.71 11.56
N ASP A 226 7.58 -8.32 11.32
CA ASP A 226 8.82 -7.57 11.12
C ASP A 226 9.06 -7.40 9.62
N THR A 227 8.87 -6.18 9.11
CA THR A 227 9.14 -5.83 7.71
C THR A 227 10.53 -5.21 7.52
N VAL A 228 11.38 -5.21 8.56
CA VAL A 228 12.71 -4.63 8.47
C VAL A 228 13.61 -5.58 7.69
N ASN A 229 13.78 -5.30 6.39
CA ASN A 229 15.05 -5.65 5.73
C ASN A 229 16.15 -4.84 6.44
N PRO A 230 17.28 -5.43 6.87
CA PRO A 230 18.33 -4.69 7.55
C PRO A 230 18.76 -3.54 6.64
N ALA A 231 18.41 -2.31 7.02
CA ALA A 231 18.90 -1.13 6.36
C ALA A 231 20.43 -1.17 6.41
N PRO A 232 21.16 -0.70 5.38
CA PRO A 232 22.58 -0.43 5.54
C PRO A 232 22.77 0.43 6.78
N PRO A 233 23.80 0.18 7.60
CA PRO A 233 23.99 0.85 8.87
C PRO A 233 23.95 2.36 8.64
N SER A 234 23.10 3.06 9.38
CA SER A 234 23.08 4.53 9.37
C SER A 234 24.49 5.04 9.65
N PRO A 235 24.96 6.09 8.96
CA PRO A 235 26.24 6.69 9.26
C PRO A 235 26.29 7.06 10.75
N PRO A 236 27.41 6.79 11.45
CA PRO A 236 27.53 7.12 12.87
C PRO A 236 27.45 8.64 13.03
N GLY A 237 26.37 9.15 13.63
CA GLY A 237 26.24 10.58 13.88
C GLY A 237 24.86 11.12 14.19
N GLU A 238 23.76 10.44 13.84
CA GLU A 238 22.42 10.93 14.18
C GLU A 238 22.02 10.55 15.61
N SER A 239 22.60 11.28 16.56
CA SER A 239 22.08 11.41 17.91
C SER A 239 20.70 12.06 17.87
N ALA A 240 19.64 11.25 17.94
CA ALA A 240 18.32 11.73 18.32
C ALA A 240 18.29 11.97 19.84
N SER A 241 18.52 13.22 20.25
CA SER A 241 18.12 13.69 21.58
C SER A 241 17.90 15.20 21.57
N ALA A 242 16.86 15.63 20.87
CA ALA A 242 16.10 16.80 21.28
C ALA A 242 14.75 16.27 21.79
N ALA A 243 14.31 16.72 22.97
CA ALA A 243 12.98 16.40 23.46
C ALA A 243 11.96 16.72 22.35
N ALA A 244 11.07 15.76 22.04
CA ALA A 244 10.05 15.97 21.03
C ALA A 244 9.26 17.24 21.42
N PRO A 245 9.14 18.23 20.52
CA PRO A 245 8.45 19.47 20.85
C PRO A 245 7.01 19.14 21.26
N ALA A 246 6.47 19.90 22.23
CA ALA A 246 5.09 19.72 22.70
C ALA A 246 4.12 19.60 21.51
N PRO A 247 3.07 18.77 21.59
CA PRO A 247 2.12 18.60 20.49
C PRO A 247 1.62 19.96 19.99
N PHE A 248 1.61 20.17 18.68
CA PHE A 248 1.03 21.36 18.07
C PHE A 248 -0.16 20.92 17.23
N PRO A 249 -1.37 21.18 17.72
CA PRO A 249 -2.58 20.73 17.09
C PRO A 249 -2.75 21.35 15.71
N MET A 250 -2.96 20.50 14.72
CA MET A 250 -3.19 20.89 13.33
C MET A 250 -4.47 20.21 12.86
N VAL A 251 -5.55 20.98 12.76
CA VAL A 251 -6.86 20.50 12.32
C VAL A 251 -7.30 21.22 11.07
N GLU A 252 -8.04 20.51 10.22
CA GLU A 252 -8.76 21.11 9.10
C GLU A 252 -10.25 21.17 9.44
N VAL A 253 -10.90 22.30 9.21
CA VAL A 253 -12.30 22.55 9.55
C VAL A 253 -13.09 22.78 8.27
N ARG A 254 -14.24 22.11 8.16
CA ARG A 254 -15.16 22.25 7.03
C ARG A 254 -15.66 23.68 6.92
N HIS A 255 -15.98 24.10 5.71
CA HIS A 255 -16.35 25.47 5.38
C HIS A 255 -17.50 25.97 6.26
N ALA A 256 -18.56 25.17 6.41
CA ALA A 256 -19.72 25.56 7.21
C ALA A 256 -19.45 25.62 8.71
N ALA A 257 -18.65 24.67 9.22
CA ALA A 257 -18.23 24.66 10.62
C ALA A 257 -17.31 25.85 10.95
N ALA A 258 -16.46 26.24 10.01
CA ALA A 258 -15.59 27.40 10.15
C ALA A 258 -16.38 28.72 10.17
N ALA A 259 -17.40 28.87 9.31
CA ALA A 259 -18.26 30.05 9.33
C ALA A 259 -18.95 30.22 10.70
N ALA A 260 -19.49 29.11 11.24
CA ALA A 260 -20.09 29.09 12.58
C ALA A 260 -19.05 29.40 13.69
N MET A 261 -17.86 28.80 13.62
CA MET A 261 -16.76 29.03 14.56
C MET A 261 -16.31 30.50 14.59
N LEU A 262 -16.28 31.15 13.42
CA LEU A 262 -15.87 32.55 13.27
C LEU A 262 -17.04 33.54 13.46
N GLY A 263 -18.26 33.06 13.73
CA GLY A 263 -19.43 33.91 13.93
C GLY A 263 -19.83 34.73 12.69
N MET A 264 -19.62 34.19 11.49
CA MET A 264 -19.94 34.84 10.22
C MET A 264 -20.82 33.98 9.33
N SER A 265 -21.41 34.58 8.30
CA SER A 265 -22.21 33.87 7.30
C SER A 265 -21.33 33.04 6.35
N LEU A 266 -21.92 31.99 5.74
CA LEU A 266 -21.26 31.20 4.70
C LEU A 266 -20.86 32.06 3.49
N GLU A 267 -21.69 33.03 3.14
CA GLU A 267 -21.44 33.95 2.02
C GLU A 267 -20.24 34.86 2.29
N GLU A 268 -20.06 35.33 3.53
CA GLU A 268 -18.87 36.07 3.95
C GLU A 268 -17.61 35.24 3.85
N LEU A 269 -17.62 34.02 4.37
CA LEU A 269 -16.46 33.12 4.28
C LEU A 269 -16.14 32.76 2.83
N THR A 270 -17.16 32.53 2.00
CA THR A 270 -16.98 32.29 0.55
C THR A 270 -16.29 33.48 -0.12
N ARG A 271 -16.70 34.71 0.20
CA ARG A 271 -16.05 35.92 -0.31
C ARG A 271 -14.58 36.02 0.10
N TRP A 272 -14.20 35.54 1.29
CA TRP A 272 -12.80 35.48 1.71
C TRP A 272 -11.98 34.50 0.86
N PHE A 273 -12.53 33.32 0.57
CA PHE A 273 -11.90 32.36 -0.37
C PHE A 273 -11.74 32.93 -1.77
N ASP A 274 -12.78 33.61 -2.27
CA ASP A 274 -12.76 34.30 -3.57
C ASP A 274 -11.68 35.38 -3.64
N ALA A 275 -11.53 36.18 -2.57
CA ALA A 275 -10.47 37.17 -2.46
C ALA A 275 -9.09 36.51 -2.51
N GLY A 276 -8.88 35.44 -1.72
CA GLY A 276 -7.65 34.66 -1.74
C GLY A 276 -7.30 34.08 -3.12
N ARG A 277 -8.30 33.58 -3.87
CA ARG A 277 -8.13 33.09 -5.25
C ARG A 277 -7.68 34.19 -6.21
N ARG A 278 -8.11 35.43 -6.00
CA ARG A 278 -7.68 36.61 -6.77
C ARG A 278 -6.35 37.19 -6.31
N GLY A 279 -5.66 36.54 -5.35
CA GLY A 279 -4.42 37.06 -4.76
C GLY A 279 -4.63 38.29 -3.87
N GLN A 280 -5.86 38.56 -3.44
CA GLN A 280 -6.17 39.65 -2.53
C GLN A 280 -5.90 39.22 -1.09
N VAL A 281 -5.34 40.14 -0.29
CA VAL A 281 -5.09 39.90 1.14
C VAL A 281 -6.40 39.94 1.90
N VAL A 282 -6.71 38.88 2.64
CA VAL A 282 -7.78 38.88 3.65
C VAL A 282 -7.15 39.28 4.97
N ALA A 283 -7.54 40.45 5.51
CA ALA A 283 -6.93 41.04 6.69
C ALA A 283 -7.03 40.12 7.92
N PRO A 284 -6.00 40.08 8.79
CA PRO A 284 -6.09 39.38 10.06
C PRO A 284 -7.22 39.92 10.94
N HIS A 285 -7.80 39.03 11.75
CA HIS A 285 -8.85 39.40 12.69
C HIS A 285 -8.64 38.66 14.01
N VAL A 286 -8.50 39.41 15.10
CA VAL A 286 -8.50 38.86 16.46
C VAL A 286 -9.95 38.76 16.91
N TYR A 287 -10.30 37.70 17.65
CA TYR A 287 -11.63 37.52 18.23
C TYR A 287 -11.56 37.67 19.76
N PRO A 288 -11.64 38.91 20.31
CA PRO A 288 -11.53 39.13 21.75
C PRO A 288 -12.59 38.36 22.54
N GLY A 289 -12.18 37.82 23.69
CA GLY A 289 -13.07 37.03 24.55
C GLY A 289 -13.48 35.68 23.96
N THR A 290 -12.97 35.30 22.78
CA THR A 290 -13.21 33.99 22.17
C THR A 290 -12.03 33.07 22.45
N SER A 291 -12.34 31.87 22.94
CA SER A 291 -11.41 30.80 23.24
C SER A 291 -11.77 29.54 22.46
N LEU A 292 -10.77 28.84 21.95
CA LEU A 292 -10.91 27.50 21.39
C LEU A 292 -10.30 26.49 22.35
N ASN A 293 -11.02 25.44 22.67
CA ASN A 293 -10.45 24.19 23.13
C ASN A 293 -10.49 23.19 21.97
N VAL A 294 -9.33 22.72 21.54
CA VAL A 294 -9.22 21.68 20.50
C VAL A 294 -8.72 20.43 21.18
N ALA A 295 -9.51 19.36 21.11
CA ALA A 295 -9.16 18.03 21.60
C ALA A 295 -9.19 17.03 20.43
N VAL A 296 -8.12 16.27 20.30
CA VAL A 296 -7.96 15.19 19.32
C VAL A 296 -7.57 13.95 20.08
N ALA A 297 -8.44 12.95 20.00
CA ALA A 297 -8.30 11.67 20.65
C ALA A 297 -8.47 10.56 19.62
N PHE A 298 -7.86 9.40 19.85
CA PHE A 298 -7.86 8.32 18.86
C PHE A 298 -8.48 7.06 19.42
N ASP A 299 -9.39 6.45 18.66
CA ASP A 299 -9.90 5.12 18.98
C ASP A 299 -9.03 4.07 18.30
N GLN A 300 -8.70 3.02 19.04
CA GLN A 300 -7.93 1.89 18.55
C GLN A 300 -8.81 0.66 18.54
N HIS A 301 -8.83 -0.03 17.41
CA HIS A 301 -9.57 -1.28 17.24
C HIS A 301 -8.69 -2.31 16.56
N ARG A 302 -8.86 -3.57 16.94
CA ARG A 302 -8.21 -4.69 16.26
C ARG A 302 -9.11 -5.21 15.15
N ARG A 303 -8.51 -5.46 13.98
CA ARG A 303 -9.10 -6.15 12.83
C ARG A 303 -8.16 -7.27 12.41
N THR A 304 -8.59 -8.08 11.46
CA THR A 304 -7.73 -9.03 10.75
C THR A 304 -7.81 -8.79 9.26
N THR A 305 -6.81 -9.28 8.53
CA THR A 305 -6.81 -9.35 7.07
C THR A 305 -6.17 -10.68 6.65
N PRO A 306 -6.75 -11.47 5.74
CA PRO A 306 -6.25 -12.82 5.48
C PRO A 306 -5.29 -12.88 4.30
N ASN A 307 -4.16 -13.60 4.45
CA ASN A 307 -3.62 -14.32 3.28
C ASN A 307 -4.55 -15.51 2.99
N VAL A 308 -4.70 -15.89 1.72
CA VAL A 308 -5.33 -17.16 1.34
C VAL A 308 -4.23 -18.17 1.04
N VAL A 309 -4.19 -19.26 1.80
CA VAL A 309 -3.19 -20.32 1.70
C VAL A 309 -3.87 -21.63 1.34
N ALA A 310 -3.57 -22.14 0.16
CA ALA A 310 -4.02 -23.43 -0.33
C ALA A 310 -2.82 -24.28 -0.75
N TRP A 311 -3.00 -25.59 -0.89
CA TRP A 311 -1.93 -26.45 -1.39
C TRP A 311 -2.44 -27.62 -2.20
N LEU A 312 -1.53 -28.14 -3.05
CA LEU A 312 -1.68 -29.36 -3.80
C LEU A 312 -0.60 -30.36 -3.34
N PRO A 313 -0.98 -31.45 -2.65
CA PRO A 313 -0.02 -32.48 -2.27
C PRO A 313 0.65 -33.10 -3.50
N GLY A 314 1.97 -33.24 -3.42
CA GLY A 314 2.81 -33.85 -4.45
C GLY A 314 2.50 -35.33 -4.65
N SER A 315 2.69 -35.80 -5.89
CA SER A 315 2.40 -37.19 -6.26
C SER A 315 3.49 -38.18 -5.83
N ASP A 316 4.70 -37.72 -5.53
CA ASP A 316 5.83 -38.58 -5.19
C ASP A 316 5.99 -38.68 -3.66
N PRO A 317 5.91 -39.89 -3.06
CA PRO A 317 6.02 -40.06 -1.61
C PRO A 317 7.32 -39.56 -0.99
N ARG A 318 8.40 -39.43 -1.78
CA ARG A 318 9.71 -38.93 -1.31
C ARG A 318 9.81 -37.41 -1.41
N LEU A 319 9.18 -36.81 -2.41
CA LEU A 319 9.30 -35.38 -2.71
C LEU A 319 8.12 -34.55 -2.23
N ARG A 320 7.00 -35.15 -1.82
CA ARG A 320 5.81 -34.43 -1.37
C ARG A 320 6.01 -33.61 -0.09
N GLU A 321 7.10 -33.84 0.64
CA GLU A 321 7.48 -33.04 1.82
C GLU A 321 8.50 -31.94 1.48
N GLU A 322 8.80 -31.74 0.19
CA GLU A 322 9.49 -30.58 -0.36
C GLU A 322 8.46 -29.69 -1.07
N TYR A 323 8.57 -28.38 -0.87
CA TYR A 323 7.54 -27.44 -1.26
C TYR A 323 8.06 -26.44 -2.30
N VAL A 324 7.21 -26.14 -3.29
CA VAL A 324 7.34 -24.96 -4.13
C VAL A 324 6.20 -24.02 -3.79
N VAL A 325 6.51 -22.77 -3.47
CA VAL A 325 5.49 -21.74 -3.25
C VAL A 325 5.24 -21.00 -4.57
N ILE A 326 3.97 -20.79 -4.90
CA ILE A 326 3.53 -19.89 -5.96
C ILE A 326 2.72 -18.79 -5.28
N GLY A 327 3.17 -17.55 -5.43
CA GLY A 327 2.62 -16.38 -4.74
C GLY A 327 2.06 -15.33 -5.70
N SER A 328 1.09 -14.54 -5.23
CA SER A 328 0.62 -13.28 -5.81
C SER A 328 -0.12 -12.51 -4.73
N HIS A 329 -0.20 -11.18 -4.77
CA HIS A 329 -1.06 -10.46 -3.82
C HIS A 329 -2.45 -10.20 -4.41
N HIS A 330 -3.45 -10.07 -3.53
CA HIS A 330 -4.85 -9.91 -3.94
C HIS A 330 -5.49 -8.61 -3.43
N ASP A 331 -4.81 -7.89 -2.54
CA ASP A 331 -5.16 -6.52 -2.18
C ASP A 331 -4.70 -5.51 -3.23
N HIS A 332 -5.32 -4.34 -3.24
CA HIS A 332 -4.85 -3.20 -4.02
C HIS A 332 -5.15 -1.87 -3.30
N ASN A 333 -4.91 -0.75 -3.97
CA ASN A 333 -5.01 0.57 -3.36
C ASN A 333 -6.47 1.03 -3.12
N PRO A 334 -6.76 1.71 -1.97
CA PRO A 334 -8.08 2.26 -1.69
C PRO A 334 -8.44 3.37 -2.69
N PRO A 335 -9.73 3.72 -2.86
CA PRO A 335 -10.13 4.79 -3.74
C PRO A 335 -9.49 6.11 -3.30
N ARG A 336 -9.00 6.88 -4.26
CA ARG A 336 -8.34 8.18 -4.02
C ARG A 336 -8.73 9.14 -5.13
N GLU A 337 -9.00 10.38 -4.74
CA GLU A 337 -9.32 11.48 -5.66
C GLU A 337 -10.42 11.14 -6.69
N GLY A 338 -11.43 10.35 -6.30
CA GLY A 338 -12.56 10.00 -7.18
C GLY A 338 -12.38 8.77 -8.01
N ARG A 339 -11.21 8.16 -7.88
CA ARG A 339 -10.81 7.05 -8.71
C ARG A 339 -10.77 5.81 -7.84
N VAL A 340 -11.43 4.76 -8.33
CA VAL A 340 -11.20 3.40 -7.85
C VAL A 340 -9.95 2.88 -8.54
N PHE A 341 -9.11 2.17 -7.81
CA PHE A 341 -7.98 1.44 -8.35
C PHE A 341 -8.38 -0.03 -8.37
N PRO A 342 -8.81 -0.59 -9.51
CA PRO A 342 -9.35 -1.94 -9.51
C PRO A 342 -8.27 -3.01 -9.39
N GLY A 343 -7.02 -2.69 -9.74
CA GLY A 343 -5.88 -3.61 -9.62
C GLY A 343 -5.89 -4.76 -10.63
N ALA A 344 -6.37 -4.49 -11.85
CA ALA A 344 -6.57 -5.53 -12.86
C ALA A 344 -5.26 -6.24 -13.22
N ASP A 345 -4.19 -5.48 -13.42
CA ASP A 345 -2.85 -6.03 -13.66
C ASP A 345 -2.10 -6.23 -12.35
N ASP A 346 -2.14 -5.23 -11.46
CA ASP A 346 -1.54 -5.18 -10.12
C ASP A 346 -2.62 -5.34 -9.02
N ASN A 347 -2.92 -6.56 -8.54
CA ASN A 347 -2.32 -7.82 -8.97
C ASN A 347 -3.33 -8.96 -9.20
N ILE A 348 -4.53 -8.61 -9.68
CA ILE A 348 -5.54 -9.61 -10.04
C ILE A 348 -5.06 -10.51 -11.19
N SER A 349 -4.21 -10.01 -12.09
CA SER A 349 -3.65 -10.83 -13.16
C SER A 349 -2.89 -12.04 -12.61
N GLY A 350 -2.03 -11.85 -11.61
CA GLY A 350 -1.34 -12.92 -10.91
C GLY A 350 -2.30 -13.85 -10.19
N CYS A 351 -3.31 -13.30 -9.50
CA CYS A 351 -4.36 -14.10 -8.85
C CYS A 351 -5.06 -15.06 -9.82
N ALA A 352 -5.49 -14.55 -10.98
CA ALA A 352 -6.18 -15.34 -12.01
C ALA A 352 -5.22 -16.36 -12.67
N GLY A 353 -3.96 -15.98 -12.89
CA GLY A 353 -2.92 -16.87 -13.39
C GLY A 353 -2.68 -18.05 -12.45
N MET A 354 -2.62 -17.82 -11.14
CA MET A 354 -2.48 -18.88 -10.14
C MET A 354 -3.63 -19.90 -10.17
N LEU A 355 -4.88 -19.44 -10.32
CA LEU A 355 -6.02 -20.35 -10.47
C LEU A 355 -5.93 -21.20 -11.74
N ALA A 356 -5.44 -20.63 -12.85
CA ALA A 356 -5.22 -21.38 -14.08
C ALA A 356 -4.07 -22.40 -13.96
N ILE A 357 -2.98 -22.03 -13.30
CA ILE A 357 -1.86 -22.93 -13.00
C ILE A 357 -2.32 -24.08 -12.10
N ALA A 358 -3.12 -23.80 -11.06
CA ALA A 358 -3.69 -24.84 -10.21
C ALA A 358 -4.54 -25.83 -11.00
N LYS A 359 -5.43 -25.35 -11.90
CA LYS A 359 -6.21 -26.22 -12.80
C LYS A 359 -5.31 -27.09 -13.68
N ALA A 360 -4.25 -26.53 -14.25
CA ALA A 360 -3.28 -27.28 -15.06
C ALA A 360 -2.57 -28.38 -14.23
N MET A 361 -2.23 -28.10 -12.98
CA MET A 361 -1.61 -29.08 -12.09
C MET A 361 -2.57 -30.19 -11.62
N MET A 362 -3.88 -29.98 -11.71
CA MET A 362 -4.85 -31.07 -11.49
C MET A 362 -4.87 -32.06 -12.67
N VAL A 363 -4.55 -31.61 -13.88
CA VAL A 363 -4.41 -32.47 -15.07
C VAL A 363 -3.10 -33.26 -15.01
N GLU A 364 -2.02 -32.61 -14.59
CA GLU A 364 -0.69 -33.20 -14.51
C GLU A 364 -0.06 -32.86 -13.16
N ARG A 365 -0.22 -33.77 -12.18
CA ARG A 365 0.19 -33.51 -10.80
C ARG A 365 1.72 -33.42 -10.65
N PRO A 366 2.23 -32.39 -9.94
CA PRO A 366 3.65 -32.27 -9.67
C PRO A 366 4.12 -33.35 -8.67
N LYS A 367 5.40 -33.71 -8.75
CA LYS A 367 6.02 -34.64 -7.80
C LYS A 367 6.14 -34.05 -6.38
N ARG A 368 6.58 -32.79 -6.31
CA ARG A 368 6.66 -31.98 -5.08
C ARG A 368 5.30 -31.40 -4.74
N SER A 369 5.10 -31.07 -3.47
CA SER A 369 3.92 -30.32 -3.06
C SER A 369 4.03 -28.87 -3.49
N VAL A 370 2.91 -28.27 -3.88
CA VAL A 370 2.85 -26.86 -4.29
C VAL A 370 1.94 -26.12 -3.33
N ILE A 371 2.45 -25.05 -2.74
CA ILE A 371 1.69 -24.14 -1.88
C ILE A 371 1.33 -22.91 -2.71
N PHE A 372 0.06 -22.56 -2.74
CA PHE A 372 -0.44 -21.35 -3.37
C PHE A 372 -0.75 -20.34 -2.27
N VAL A 373 -0.16 -19.14 -2.36
CA VAL A 373 -0.39 -18.06 -1.40
C VAL A 373 -0.86 -16.80 -2.12
N TRP A 374 -2.11 -16.42 -1.88
CA TRP A 374 -2.60 -15.11 -2.25
C TRP A 374 -2.38 -14.14 -1.08
N HIS A 375 -1.32 -13.34 -1.16
CA HIS A 375 -0.88 -12.44 -0.10
C HIS A 375 -1.82 -11.24 0.07
N THR A 376 -2.05 -10.81 1.30
CA THR A 376 -2.72 -9.54 1.63
C THR A 376 -1.68 -8.46 1.97
N ALA A 377 -2.09 -7.20 1.94
CA ALA A 377 -1.31 -6.07 2.44
C ALA A 377 0.09 -5.94 1.78
N GLU A 378 0.23 -6.35 0.52
CA GLU A 378 1.45 -6.11 -0.27
C GLU A 378 1.63 -4.60 -0.46
N GLU A 379 0.56 -3.90 -0.81
CA GLU A 379 0.51 -2.43 -1.03
C GLU A 379 0.75 -1.62 0.24
N ARG A 380 0.84 -2.31 1.39
CA ARG A 380 1.18 -1.75 2.69
C ARG A 380 2.64 -2.03 3.09
N GLY A 381 3.44 -2.60 2.18
CA GLY A 381 4.85 -2.91 2.36
C GLY A 381 5.13 -4.40 2.55
N LEU A 382 4.65 -5.24 1.62
CA LEU A 382 4.91 -6.69 1.59
C LEU A 382 4.43 -7.47 2.84
N VAL A 383 3.50 -6.89 3.60
CA VAL A 383 3.18 -7.34 4.96
C VAL A 383 2.68 -8.79 4.99
N GLY A 384 1.81 -9.17 4.05
CA GLY A 384 1.32 -10.54 3.93
C GLY A 384 2.41 -11.56 3.67
N ALA A 385 3.41 -11.21 2.86
CA ALA A 385 4.53 -12.09 2.55
C ALA A 385 5.45 -12.28 3.77
N TYR A 386 5.80 -11.18 4.46
CA TYR A 386 6.58 -11.26 5.71
C TYR A 386 5.88 -12.12 6.76
N TYR A 387 4.57 -11.90 6.96
CA TYR A 387 3.80 -12.69 7.91
C TYR A 387 3.75 -14.17 7.53
N PHE A 388 3.59 -14.48 6.23
CA PHE A 388 3.60 -15.86 5.75
C PHE A 388 4.90 -16.58 6.10
N VAL A 389 6.06 -15.94 5.87
CA VAL A 389 7.36 -16.55 6.20
C VAL A 389 7.54 -16.70 7.71
N GLN A 390 7.19 -15.67 8.49
CA GLN A 390 7.32 -15.66 9.96
C GLN A 390 6.38 -16.65 10.65
N HIS A 391 5.25 -16.97 10.02
CA HIS A 391 4.21 -17.88 10.53
C HIS A 391 3.91 -19.00 9.54
N SER A 392 4.94 -19.51 8.87
CA SER A 392 4.79 -20.50 7.79
C SER A 392 4.12 -21.78 8.31
N PRO A 393 3.09 -22.30 7.62
CA PRO A 393 2.41 -23.53 8.02
C PRO A 393 3.26 -24.80 7.77
N VAL A 394 4.40 -24.66 7.10
CA VAL A 394 5.40 -25.71 6.87
C VAL A 394 6.80 -25.20 7.25
N PRO A 395 7.77 -26.07 7.56
CA PRO A 395 9.15 -25.63 7.81
C PRO A 395 9.73 -24.92 6.58
N VAL A 396 10.16 -23.66 6.75
CA VAL A 396 10.59 -22.79 5.65
C VAL A 396 11.80 -23.36 4.90
N GLU A 397 12.68 -24.08 5.60
CA GLU A 397 13.83 -24.78 5.02
C GLU A 397 13.46 -25.91 4.04
N LYS A 398 12.19 -26.35 4.04
CA LYS A 398 11.66 -27.31 3.07
C LYS A 398 11.04 -26.65 1.83
N ILE A 399 10.97 -25.33 1.79
CA ILE A 399 10.53 -24.57 0.62
C ILE A 399 11.74 -24.40 -0.32
N SER A 400 11.75 -25.14 -1.42
CA SER A 400 12.87 -25.15 -2.38
C SER A 400 12.87 -23.93 -3.30
N ALA A 401 11.70 -23.35 -3.58
CA ALA A 401 11.55 -22.18 -4.43
C ALA A 401 10.27 -21.41 -4.10
N ASN A 402 10.32 -20.10 -4.31
CA ASN A 402 9.17 -19.21 -4.34
C ASN A 402 9.07 -18.58 -5.73
N LEU A 403 7.93 -18.76 -6.39
CA LEU A 403 7.62 -18.17 -7.70
C LEU A 403 6.51 -17.15 -7.52
N ASN A 404 6.84 -15.86 -7.48
CA ASN A 404 5.86 -14.79 -7.35
C ASN A 404 5.36 -14.34 -8.73
N LEU A 405 4.04 -14.20 -8.88
CA LEU A 405 3.36 -13.75 -10.08
C LEU A 405 2.82 -12.34 -9.83
N ASP A 406 3.57 -11.35 -10.31
CA ASP A 406 3.22 -9.94 -10.21
C ASP A 406 3.06 -9.32 -11.60
N MET A 407 1.92 -8.65 -11.83
CA MET A 407 1.63 -7.90 -13.06
C MET A 407 1.91 -8.70 -14.35
N ILE A 408 1.20 -9.82 -14.54
CA ILE A 408 1.44 -10.74 -15.66
C ILE A 408 0.62 -10.44 -16.92
N SER A 409 -0.18 -9.37 -16.97
CA SER A 409 -1.15 -9.13 -18.06
C SER A 409 -0.84 -7.95 -18.99
N ARG A 410 0.23 -7.19 -18.75
CA ARG A 410 0.55 -5.97 -19.52
C ARG A 410 1.76 -6.07 -20.44
N ASN A 411 2.55 -7.15 -20.35
CA ASN A 411 3.72 -7.35 -21.19
C ASN A 411 3.35 -7.68 -22.64
N ASP A 412 4.35 -7.70 -23.54
CA ASP A 412 4.19 -8.34 -24.85
C ASP A 412 3.65 -9.77 -24.65
N PRO A 413 2.67 -10.24 -25.46
CA PRO A 413 2.07 -11.56 -25.27
C PRO A 413 3.06 -12.73 -25.21
N ASN A 414 4.25 -12.56 -25.79
CA ASN A 414 5.31 -13.57 -25.77
C ASN A 414 6.50 -13.16 -24.91
N ALA A 415 6.36 -12.25 -23.94
CA ALA A 415 7.43 -11.88 -23.03
C ALA A 415 6.98 -11.80 -21.57
N ILE A 416 7.88 -12.15 -20.66
CA ILE A 416 7.74 -11.88 -19.23
C ILE A 416 8.98 -11.18 -18.70
N TYR A 417 8.77 -10.31 -17.72
CA TYR A 417 9.86 -9.86 -16.88
C TYR A 417 10.19 -10.94 -15.85
N LEU A 418 11.44 -11.41 -15.84
CA LEU A 418 11.92 -12.39 -14.88
C LEU A 418 12.95 -11.70 -13.96
N ILE A 419 12.69 -11.75 -12.66
CA ILE A 419 13.50 -11.05 -11.65
C ILE A 419 14.08 -12.09 -10.70
N GLY A 420 15.40 -12.04 -10.49
CA GLY A 420 16.10 -12.75 -9.41
C GLY A 420 16.51 -14.19 -9.68
N SER A 421 15.97 -14.87 -10.70
CA SER A 421 16.33 -16.27 -11.02
C SER A 421 17.85 -16.45 -11.18
N ASN A 422 18.50 -15.61 -11.98
CA ASN A 422 19.95 -15.69 -12.23
C ASN A 422 20.83 -15.15 -11.09
N LYS A 423 20.23 -14.62 -10.00
CA LYS A 423 20.94 -14.12 -8.81
C LYS A 423 20.95 -15.13 -7.68
N LEU A 424 19.89 -15.92 -7.55
CA LEU A 424 19.66 -16.81 -6.41
C LEU A 424 19.93 -18.28 -6.73
N SER A 425 19.68 -18.74 -7.96
CA SER A 425 19.90 -20.14 -8.34
C SER A 425 20.13 -20.30 -9.84
N SER A 426 21.33 -20.74 -10.22
CA SER A 426 21.67 -21.05 -11.61
C SER A 426 20.85 -22.20 -12.19
N GLU A 427 20.46 -23.18 -11.37
CA GLU A 427 19.64 -24.32 -11.81
C GLU A 427 18.19 -23.90 -12.10
N LEU A 428 17.64 -23.02 -11.27
CA LEU A 428 16.30 -22.48 -11.47
C LEU A 428 16.25 -21.60 -12.74
N ASP A 429 17.25 -20.75 -12.95
CA ASP A 429 17.37 -19.92 -14.14
C ASP A 429 17.50 -20.75 -15.42
N ALA A 430 18.36 -21.78 -15.40
CA ALA A 430 18.48 -22.72 -16.52
C ALA A 430 17.15 -23.41 -16.85
N SER A 431 16.36 -23.76 -15.81
CA SER A 431 15.04 -24.37 -15.99
C SER A 431 14.06 -23.41 -16.68
N PHE A 432 14.07 -22.11 -16.34
CA PHE A 432 13.27 -21.10 -17.05
C PHE A 432 13.68 -20.98 -18.53
N HIS A 433 14.98 -20.97 -18.83
CA HIS A 433 15.48 -20.92 -20.21
C HIS A 433 15.15 -22.17 -21.02
N GLU A 434 15.10 -23.35 -20.40
CA GLU A 434 14.65 -24.58 -21.05
C GLU A 434 13.15 -24.50 -21.36
N MET A 435 12.32 -24.16 -20.38
CA MET A 435 10.87 -24.12 -20.52
C MET A 435 10.40 -23.03 -21.50
N SER A 436 11.02 -21.85 -21.46
CA SER A 436 10.68 -20.71 -22.34
C SER A 436 10.84 -21.04 -23.82
N ARG A 437 11.81 -21.89 -24.20
CA ARG A 437 11.97 -22.37 -25.58
C ARG A 437 10.76 -23.18 -26.05
N GLY A 438 10.19 -24.01 -25.17
CA GLY A 438 9.02 -24.83 -25.47
C GLY A 438 7.73 -24.03 -25.68
N VAL A 439 7.58 -22.91 -24.95
CA VAL A 439 6.41 -22.02 -25.05
C VAL A 439 6.64 -20.75 -25.88
N LYS A 440 7.83 -20.61 -26.50
CA LYS A 440 8.27 -19.44 -27.28
C LYS A 440 8.13 -18.12 -26.52
N LEU A 441 8.51 -18.13 -25.25
CA LEU A 441 8.47 -16.97 -24.37
C LEU A 441 9.85 -16.31 -24.31
N THR A 442 9.90 -14.99 -24.45
CA THR A 442 11.07 -14.17 -24.18
C THR A 442 11.16 -13.87 -22.69
N LEU A 443 12.32 -14.14 -22.09
CA LEU A 443 12.63 -13.77 -20.72
C LEU A 443 13.36 -12.43 -20.74
N ASP A 444 12.72 -11.39 -20.20
CA ASP A 444 13.29 -10.05 -20.09
C ASP A 444 13.75 -9.80 -18.65
N TYR A 445 15.04 -9.52 -18.49
CA TYR A 445 15.68 -9.34 -17.20
C TYR A 445 15.83 -7.86 -16.81
N LYS A 446 15.24 -6.92 -17.56
CA LYS A 446 15.38 -5.46 -17.36
C LYS A 446 15.28 -5.01 -15.89
N TYR A 447 14.33 -5.55 -15.13
CA TYR A 447 14.06 -5.14 -13.75
C TYR A 447 14.97 -5.80 -12.69
N GLU A 448 15.87 -6.69 -13.11
CA GLU A 448 16.90 -7.24 -12.23
C GLU A 448 18.16 -6.35 -12.16
N ASP A 449 18.32 -5.41 -13.10
CA ASP A 449 19.48 -4.52 -13.16
C ASP A 449 19.58 -3.70 -11.85
N PRO A 450 20.68 -3.80 -11.08
CA PRO A 450 20.87 -3.01 -9.87
C PRO A 450 20.84 -1.49 -10.11
N GLY A 451 21.10 -1.05 -11.36
CA GLY A 451 21.01 0.34 -11.81
C GLY A 451 19.61 0.77 -12.25
N GLU A 452 18.62 -0.12 -12.26
CA GLU A 452 17.24 0.24 -12.59
C GLU A 452 16.68 1.23 -11.55
N PRO A 453 16.12 2.39 -11.96
CA PRO A 453 15.79 3.48 -11.02
C PRO A 453 14.81 3.10 -9.90
N ASN A 454 13.90 2.17 -10.16
CA ASN A 454 12.89 1.72 -9.19
C ASN A 454 13.39 0.57 -8.31
N ARG A 455 14.54 -0.02 -8.64
CA ARG A 455 15.25 -1.04 -7.86
C ARG A 455 14.39 -2.26 -7.53
N PHE A 456 13.54 -2.69 -8.49
CA PHE A 456 12.57 -3.77 -8.31
C PHE A 456 13.18 -5.05 -7.72
N PHE A 457 14.37 -5.47 -8.17
CA PHE A 457 15.07 -6.63 -7.60
C PHE A 457 15.19 -6.63 -6.06
N PHE A 458 15.38 -5.47 -5.43
CA PHE A 458 15.56 -5.39 -3.97
C PHE A 458 14.24 -5.35 -3.18
N ARG A 459 13.11 -5.35 -3.88
CA ARG A 459 11.75 -5.25 -3.32
C ARG A 459 10.80 -6.32 -3.87
N SER A 460 11.33 -7.31 -4.60
CA SER A 460 10.60 -8.41 -5.24
C SER A 460 10.89 -9.74 -4.57
#